data_AF-A0A2M8F9J4-F1
#
_entry.id   AF-A0A2M8F9J4-F1
#
_cell.length_a   1.000
_cell.length_b   1.000
_cell.length_c   1.000
_cell.angle_alpha   90.00
_cell.angle_beta   90.00
_cell.angle_gamma   90.00
#
_symmetry.space_group_name_H-M   'P 1'
#
loop_
_entity.id
_entity.type
_entity.pdbx_description
1 polymer ?
#
loop_
_entity_poly.entity_id
_entity_poly.type
_entity_poly.pdbx_seq_one_letter_code
_entity_poly.pdbx_strand_id
1 'polypeptide(L)'
;MERLEVEFIAAVVRHLPELSSKRMRFYIEHLSRLAEDLRVLRGDDVPSILTMEKIGPEKRSFECHAVLLADENEVIGHTMIERTSEMSGDACAFDEAMYLMHHGQDIPSKFRSYYLVIQEWRHAVNTERVAYLYWDGSRWTQRWRWLDSRGHWGNSVRVLRSK
;
A
#
# COMPACT_ATOMS: atom_id res chain seq x y z
N MET A 1 -24.12 -4.34 16.33
CA MET A 1 -24.49 -4.24 14.90
C MET A 1 -23.26 -4.36 13.98
N GLU A 2 -22.06 -3.98 14.45
CA GLU A 2 -20.80 -3.96 13.66
C GLU A 2 -20.14 -5.32 13.37
N ARG A 3 -20.43 -6.38 14.12
CA ARG A 3 -19.74 -7.68 13.95
C ARG A 3 -20.22 -8.45 12.70
N LEU A 4 -21.51 -8.32 12.39
CA LEU A 4 -22.19 -9.03 11.30
C LEU A 4 -21.82 -8.50 9.92
N GLU A 5 -21.58 -7.19 9.76
CA GLU A 5 -21.23 -6.60 8.47
C GLU A 5 -19.83 -7.01 7.99
N VAL A 6 -18.86 -7.13 8.91
CA VAL A 6 -17.50 -7.56 8.56
C VAL A 6 -17.44 -9.04 8.22
N GLU A 7 -18.15 -9.88 8.99
CA GLU A 7 -18.25 -11.30 8.66
C GLU A 7 -18.98 -11.51 7.34
N PHE A 8 -20.00 -10.70 7.05
CA PHE A 8 -20.68 -10.70 5.77
C PHE A 8 -19.74 -10.26 4.64
N ILE A 9 -18.98 -9.18 4.79
CA ILE A 9 -18.00 -8.74 3.78
C ILE A 9 -16.90 -9.79 3.58
N ALA A 10 -16.35 -10.35 4.65
CA ALA A 10 -15.30 -11.37 4.58
C ALA A 10 -15.81 -12.71 4.02
N ALA A 11 -17.08 -13.04 4.24
CA ALA A 11 -17.74 -14.20 3.65
C ALA A 11 -18.04 -13.96 2.16
N VAL A 12 -18.52 -12.78 1.81
CA VAL A 12 -18.77 -12.35 0.43
C VAL A 12 -17.46 -12.37 -0.37
N VAL A 13 -16.37 -11.81 0.16
CA VAL A 13 -15.03 -11.85 -0.47
C VAL A 13 -14.53 -13.29 -0.66
N ARG A 14 -14.76 -14.19 0.31
CA ARG A 14 -14.36 -15.60 0.22
C ARG A 14 -15.11 -16.40 -0.86
N HIS A 15 -16.35 -16.03 -1.17
CA HIS A 15 -17.20 -16.75 -2.14
C HIS A 15 -17.32 -16.04 -3.50
N LEU A 16 -16.68 -14.89 -3.66
CA LEU A 16 -16.62 -14.11 -4.91
C LEU A 16 -15.68 -14.58 -6.04
N PRO A 17 -14.79 -15.60 -5.93
CA PRO A 17 -13.89 -15.98 -7.02
C PRO A 17 -14.56 -16.41 -8.34
N GLU A 18 -15.87 -16.70 -8.36
CA GLU A 18 -16.57 -17.19 -9.55
C GLU A 18 -17.12 -16.09 -10.49
N LEU A 19 -16.95 -14.81 -10.17
CA LEU A 19 -17.63 -13.72 -10.89
C LEU A 19 -16.65 -12.92 -11.77
N SER A 20 -16.74 -13.14 -13.09
CA SER A 20 -15.71 -12.82 -14.10
C SER A 20 -15.67 -11.36 -14.61
N SER A 21 -16.51 -10.46 -14.10
CA SER A 21 -16.60 -9.09 -14.65
C SER A 21 -15.54 -8.15 -14.07
N LYS A 22 -14.98 -7.27 -14.92
CA LYS A 22 -13.99 -6.24 -14.53
C LYS A 22 -14.52 -5.29 -13.44
N ARG A 23 -15.84 -5.06 -13.43
CA ARG A 23 -16.53 -4.24 -12.41
C ARG A 23 -16.62 -4.96 -11.06
N MET A 24 -16.68 -6.29 -11.07
CA MET A 24 -16.73 -7.12 -9.86
C MET A 24 -15.39 -7.18 -9.15
N ARG A 25 -14.28 -7.24 -9.89
CA ARG A 25 -12.91 -7.21 -9.32
C ARG A 25 -12.68 -5.93 -8.52
N PHE A 26 -13.11 -4.79 -9.07
CA PHE A 26 -13.06 -3.50 -8.37
C PHE A 26 -13.82 -3.55 -7.04
N TYR A 27 -14.99 -4.19 -7.00
CA TYR A 27 -15.76 -4.36 -5.76
C TYR A 27 -15.07 -5.30 -4.76
N ILE A 28 -14.57 -6.45 -5.19
CA ILE A 28 -13.83 -7.38 -4.33
C ILE A 28 -12.62 -6.68 -3.70
N GLU A 29 -11.91 -5.85 -4.47
CA GLU A 29 -10.73 -5.12 -4.02
C GLU A 29 -11.08 -3.95 -3.11
N HIS A 30 -12.16 -3.22 -3.40
CA HIS A 30 -12.69 -2.20 -2.49
C HIS A 30 -13.12 -2.82 -1.16
N LEU A 31 -13.80 -3.97 -1.20
CA LEU A 31 -14.20 -4.72 -0.01
C LEU A 31 -13.01 -5.33 0.74
N SER A 32 -11.96 -5.77 0.05
CA SER A 32 -10.74 -6.28 0.68
C SER A 32 -9.97 -5.16 1.40
N ARG A 33 -9.97 -3.95 0.83
CA ARG A 33 -9.42 -2.74 1.46
C ARG A 33 -10.23 -2.35 2.69
N LEU A 34 -11.56 -2.29 2.57
CA LEU A 34 -12.47 -2.07 3.69
C LEU A 34 -12.27 -3.13 4.80
N ALA A 35 -12.05 -4.39 4.44
CA ALA A 35 -11.79 -5.44 5.42
C ALA A 35 -10.49 -5.23 6.18
N GLU A 36 -9.45 -4.69 5.54
CA GLU A 36 -8.18 -4.33 6.20
C GLU A 36 -8.34 -3.08 7.09
N ASP A 37 -9.10 -2.09 6.62
CA ASP A 37 -9.49 -0.91 7.42
C ASP A 37 -10.27 -1.33 8.68
N LEU A 38 -11.15 -2.32 8.56
CA LEU A 38 -11.92 -2.88 9.66
C LEU A 38 -11.08 -3.74 10.63
N ARG A 39 -10.00 -4.37 10.18
CA ARG A 39 -9.04 -5.08 11.07
C ARG A 39 -8.34 -4.10 12.00
N VAL A 40 -7.89 -2.96 11.46
CA VAL A 40 -7.28 -1.88 12.26
C VAL A 40 -8.26 -1.32 13.27
N LEU A 41 -9.51 -1.04 12.86
CA LEU A 41 -10.55 -0.57 13.79
C LEU A 41 -10.86 -1.57 14.92
N ARG A 42 -10.54 -2.86 14.73
CA ARG A 42 -10.69 -3.91 15.76
C ARG A 42 -9.46 -4.05 16.67
N GLY A 43 -8.40 -3.30 16.42
CA GLY A 43 -7.14 -3.43 17.15
C GLY A 43 -6.36 -4.68 16.75
N ASP A 44 -6.59 -5.24 15.55
CA ASP A 44 -5.73 -6.29 15.02
C ASP A 44 -4.36 -5.68 14.68
N ASP A 45 -3.28 -6.30 15.17
CA ASP A 45 -1.90 -5.87 14.90
C ASP A 45 -1.59 -5.98 13.40
N VAL A 46 -1.64 -4.85 12.70
CA VAL A 46 -1.16 -4.77 11.32
C VAL A 46 0.36 -4.79 11.35
N PRO A 47 1.03 -5.72 10.63
CA PRO A 47 2.48 -5.83 10.68
C PRO A 47 3.15 -4.50 10.32
N SER A 48 4.02 -4.04 11.22
CA SER A 48 4.79 -2.80 11.06
C SER A 48 5.72 -2.86 9.86
N ILE A 49 6.23 -4.05 9.51
CA ILE A 49 7.10 -4.29 8.36
C ILE A 49 6.61 -5.50 7.58
N LEU A 50 6.51 -5.33 6.25
CA LEU A 50 6.25 -6.41 5.31
C LEU A 50 7.42 -6.52 4.32
N THR A 51 7.85 -7.74 3.99
CA THR A 51 8.96 -7.95 3.06
C THR A 51 8.46 -8.53 1.73
N MET A 52 8.93 -7.93 0.63
CA MET A 52 8.90 -8.46 -0.73
C MET A 52 10.25 -9.12 -1.00
N GLU A 53 10.25 -10.38 -1.41
CA GLU A 53 11.49 -11.11 -1.67
C GLU A 53 11.53 -11.59 -3.10
N LYS A 54 12.75 -11.58 -3.66
CA LYS A 54 13.07 -12.22 -4.95
C LYS A 54 12.20 -11.72 -6.11
N ILE A 55 12.03 -10.40 -6.20
CA ILE A 55 11.33 -9.75 -7.30
C ILE A 55 12.22 -9.79 -8.55
N GLY A 56 11.64 -10.23 -9.66
CA GLY A 56 12.30 -10.28 -10.96
C GLY A 56 13.52 -11.22 -11.04
N PRO A 57 14.20 -11.24 -12.20
CA PRO A 57 15.32 -12.13 -12.45
C PRO A 57 16.55 -11.82 -11.58
N GLU A 58 16.70 -10.57 -11.13
CA GLU A 58 17.79 -10.13 -10.26
C GLU A 58 17.51 -10.46 -8.78
N LYS A 59 16.31 -10.97 -8.47
CA LYS A 59 15.88 -11.40 -7.14
C LYS A 59 16.01 -10.28 -6.09
N ARG A 60 15.67 -9.05 -6.48
CA ARG A 60 15.71 -7.89 -5.57
C ARG A 60 14.68 -8.05 -4.44
N SER A 61 15.00 -7.51 -3.27
CA SER A 61 14.12 -7.56 -2.10
C SER A 61 13.86 -6.16 -1.57
N PHE A 62 12.65 -5.97 -1.03
CA PHE A 62 12.18 -4.67 -0.56
C PHE A 62 11.44 -4.83 0.75
N GLU A 63 11.47 -3.80 1.57
CA GLU A 63 10.68 -3.69 2.79
C GLU A 63 9.61 -2.63 2.63
N CYS A 64 8.47 -2.86 3.28
CA CYS A 64 7.30 -2.00 3.26
C CYS A 64 6.94 -1.69 4.70
N HIS A 65 7.24 -0.46 5.12
CA HIS A 65 7.10 -0.01 6.49
C HIS A 65 5.77 0.70 6.68
N ALA A 66 5.04 0.34 7.74
CA ALA A 66 3.89 1.08 8.20
C ALA A 66 4.33 2.45 8.76
N VAL A 67 3.48 3.45 8.58
CA VAL A 67 3.80 4.86 8.91
C VAL A 67 2.95 5.42 10.05
N LEU A 68 1.84 4.73 10.34
CA LEU A 68 0.95 5.07 11.44
C LEU A 68 1.44 4.44 12.74
N LEU A 69 1.29 5.20 13.82
CA LEU A 69 1.43 4.70 15.18
C LEU A 69 0.09 4.09 15.63
N ALA A 70 0.13 3.28 16.69
CA ALA A 70 -0.98 2.40 17.10
C ALA A 70 -2.35 3.09 17.22
N ASP A 71 -2.38 4.35 17.67
CA ASP A 71 -3.62 5.10 17.92
C ASP A 71 -4.01 6.05 16.76
N GLU A 72 -3.32 5.99 15.62
CA GLU A 72 -3.55 6.88 14.49
C GLU A 72 -4.38 6.22 13.38
N ASN A 73 -5.36 6.96 12.86
CA ASN A 73 -6.14 6.54 11.69
C ASN A 73 -5.52 7.06 10.38
N GLU A 74 -4.83 8.19 10.45
CA GLU A 74 -4.19 8.84 9.32
C GLU A 74 -3.08 9.79 9.77
N VAL A 75 -2.18 10.11 8.85
CA VAL A 75 -1.08 11.05 9.05
C VAL A 75 -0.94 11.96 7.84
N ILE A 76 -0.48 13.20 8.04
CA ILE A 76 -0.14 14.13 6.96
C ILE A 76 1.14 13.64 6.27
N GLY A 77 1.24 13.82 4.95
CA GLY A 77 2.35 13.27 4.18
C GLY A 77 3.74 13.74 4.59
N HIS A 78 3.93 14.99 5.06
CA HIS A 78 5.23 15.40 5.60
C HIS A 78 5.63 14.59 6.84
N THR A 79 4.71 14.40 7.79
CA THR A 79 4.95 13.59 8.99
C THR A 79 5.21 12.12 8.63
N MET A 80 4.53 11.58 7.61
CA MET A 80 4.84 10.26 7.05
C MET A 80 6.30 10.17 6.59
N ILE A 81 6.78 11.13 5.79
CA ILE A 81 8.16 11.14 5.27
C ILE A 81 9.18 11.33 6.39
N GLU A 82 8.90 12.19 7.37
CA GLU A 82 9.77 12.42 8.52
C GLU A 82 10.00 11.12 9.30
N ARG A 83 8.93 10.40 9.63
CA ARG A 83 9.01 9.11 10.34
C ARG A 83 9.80 8.06 9.57
N THR A 84 9.71 8.07 8.24
CA THR A 84 10.41 7.08 7.42
C THR A 84 11.85 7.43 7.12
N SER A 85 12.26 8.68 7.35
CA SER A 85 13.65 9.10 7.26
C SER A 85 14.53 8.47 8.36
N GLU A 86 13.91 8.11 9.48
CA GLU A 86 14.58 7.49 10.65
C GLU A 86 14.56 5.95 10.61
N MET A 87 13.91 5.36 9.60
CA MET A 87 13.81 3.90 9.46
C MET A 87 15.08 3.28 8.86
N SER A 88 15.38 2.04 9.27
CA SER A 88 16.48 1.25 8.71
C SER A 88 16.28 0.91 7.23
N GLY A 89 17.38 0.67 6.53
CA GLY A 89 17.41 0.43 5.08
C GLY A 89 17.48 1.73 4.30
N ASP A 90 17.81 1.67 3.01
CA ASP A 90 17.89 2.86 2.17
C ASP A 90 16.52 3.24 1.61
N ALA A 91 16.31 4.54 1.38
CA ALA A 91 15.10 5.00 0.70
C ALA A 91 15.08 4.42 -0.71
N CYS A 92 13.95 3.84 -1.12
CA CYS A 92 13.82 3.29 -2.45
C CYS A 92 14.02 4.39 -3.50
N ALA A 93 15.04 4.19 -4.35
CA ALA A 93 15.36 5.10 -5.43
C ALA A 93 14.38 4.96 -6.61
N PHE A 94 14.45 5.90 -7.55
CA PHE A 94 13.59 5.91 -8.74
C PHE A 94 13.77 4.67 -9.62
N ASP A 95 15.02 4.24 -9.84
CA ASP A 95 15.34 3.06 -10.66
C ASP A 95 14.82 1.76 -10.05
N GLU A 96 14.86 1.65 -8.72
CA GLU A 96 14.29 0.54 -7.97
C GLU A 96 12.76 0.52 -8.02
N ALA A 97 12.13 1.69 -7.93
CA ALA A 97 10.70 1.81 -8.11
C ALA A 97 10.27 1.43 -9.54
N MET A 98 11.05 1.85 -10.55
CA MET A 98 10.84 1.44 -11.94
C MET A 98 11.02 -0.07 -12.10
N TYR A 99 12.04 -0.67 -11.46
CA TYR A 99 12.24 -2.12 -11.43
C TYR A 99 10.99 -2.85 -10.91
N LEU A 100 10.47 -2.42 -9.76
CA LEU A 100 9.24 -2.98 -9.18
C LEU A 100 8.03 -2.84 -10.12
N MET A 101 7.89 -1.71 -10.81
CA MET A 101 6.82 -1.53 -11.80
C MET A 101 6.96 -2.49 -12.98
N HIS A 102 8.17 -2.69 -13.51
CA HIS A 102 8.43 -3.62 -14.61
C HIS A 102 8.21 -5.08 -14.21
N HIS A 103 8.52 -5.42 -12.96
CA HIS A 103 8.35 -6.76 -12.39
C HIS A 103 7.09 -6.89 -11.51
N GLY A 104 6.07 -6.05 -11.76
CA GLY A 104 4.90 -5.95 -10.89
C GLY A 104 4.08 -7.25 -10.77
N GLN A 105 4.21 -8.19 -11.72
CA GLN A 105 3.56 -9.50 -11.64
C GLN A 105 4.21 -10.43 -10.61
N ASP A 106 5.49 -10.21 -10.28
CA ASP A 106 6.23 -10.97 -9.29
C ASP A 106 5.95 -10.48 -7.85
N ILE A 107 5.33 -9.29 -7.71
CA ILE A 107 4.97 -8.75 -6.40
C ILE A 107 3.85 -9.60 -5.78
N PRO A 108 4.04 -10.14 -4.55
CA PRO A 108 3.06 -11.00 -3.91
C PRO A 108 1.69 -10.33 -3.76
N SER A 109 0.62 -11.11 -3.96
CA SER A 109 -0.75 -10.60 -3.94
C SER A 109 -1.16 -9.92 -2.62
N LYS A 110 -0.56 -10.32 -1.50
CA LYS A 110 -0.76 -9.68 -0.17
C LYS A 110 -0.42 -8.18 -0.16
N PHE A 111 0.38 -7.70 -1.11
CA PHE A 111 0.71 -6.28 -1.20
C PHE A 111 -0.34 -5.45 -1.94
N ARG A 112 -1.24 -6.08 -2.70
CA ARG A 112 -2.18 -5.40 -3.60
C ARG A 112 -3.23 -4.55 -2.86
N SER A 113 -3.42 -4.73 -1.56
CA SER A 113 -4.26 -3.88 -0.73
C SER A 113 -3.57 -2.58 -0.29
N TYR A 114 -2.25 -2.45 -0.46
CA TYR A 114 -1.48 -1.30 0.02
C TYR A 114 -1.17 -0.27 -1.08
N TYR A 115 -1.01 0.98 -0.63
CA TYR A 115 -0.36 2.05 -1.37
C TYR A 115 1.12 2.07 -1.01
N LEU A 116 1.97 1.74 -1.98
CA LEU A 116 3.42 1.67 -1.78
C LEU A 116 4.05 3.01 -2.16
N VAL A 117 4.41 3.81 -1.15
CA VAL A 117 4.99 5.13 -1.33
C VAL A 117 6.49 5.02 -1.60
N ILE A 118 6.95 5.74 -2.62
CA ILE A 118 8.37 5.83 -2.98
C ILE A 118 8.85 7.21 -2.57
N GLN A 119 9.52 7.28 -1.42
CA GLN A 119 9.86 8.52 -0.74
C GLN A 119 10.64 9.50 -1.65
N GLU A 120 11.64 9.03 -2.39
CA GLU A 120 12.50 9.89 -3.21
C GLU A 120 11.91 10.24 -4.58
N TRP A 121 10.76 9.66 -4.96
CA TRP A 121 10.14 9.95 -6.25
C TRP A 121 9.13 11.09 -6.10
N ARG A 122 9.62 12.32 -6.25
CA ARG A 122 8.84 13.57 -6.22
C ARG A 122 8.33 13.97 -7.60
N HIS A 123 7.19 14.67 -7.65
CA HIS A 123 6.62 15.14 -8.92
C HIS A 123 7.43 16.34 -9.44
N ALA A 124 7.88 16.27 -10.69
CA ALA A 124 8.80 17.23 -11.29
C ALA A 124 8.34 18.69 -11.23
N VAL A 125 7.03 18.94 -11.39
CA VAL A 125 6.45 20.30 -11.38
C VAL A 125 5.98 20.72 -9.97
N ASN A 126 5.76 19.77 -9.08
CA ASN A 126 5.14 20.05 -7.78
C ASN A 126 5.72 19.13 -6.71
N THR A 127 6.78 19.59 -6.07
CA THR A 127 7.54 18.83 -5.07
C THR A 127 6.71 18.45 -3.84
N GLU A 128 5.55 19.08 -3.64
CA GLU A 128 4.56 18.71 -2.61
C GLU A 128 3.75 17.45 -2.96
N ARG A 129 4.16 16.73 -4.00
CA ARG A 129 3.57 15.44 -4.38
C ARG A 129 4.62 14.35 -4.44
N VAL A 130 4.27 13.21 -3.87
CA VAL A 130 5.06 11.97 -3.88
C VAL A 130 4.40 10.90 -4.72
N ALA A 131 5.21 10.08 -5.39
CA ALA A 131 4.73 8.92 -6.11
C ALA A 131 4.35 7.79 -5.15
N TYR A 132 3.28 7.09 -5.48
CA TYR A 132 2.94 5.82 -4.87
C TYR A 132 2.49 4.83 -5.95
N LEU A 133 2.73 3.55 -5.70
CA LEU A 133 2.21 2.45 -6.50
C LEU A 133 0.94 1.91 -5.83
N TYR A 134 -0.04 1.58 -6.65
CA TYR A 134 -1.24 0.87 -6.20
C TYR A 134 -1.63 -0.18 -7.24
N TRP A 135 -2.28 -1.23 -6.78
CA TRP A 135 -2.87 -2.22 -7.67
C TRP A 135 -4.21 -1.72 -8.20
N ASP A 136 -4.36 -1.62 -9.52
CA ASP A 136 -5.59 -1.13 -10.18
C ASP A 136 -6.62 -2.24 -10.49
N GLY A 137 -6.33 -3.47 -10.07
CA GLY A 137 -7.10 -4.67 -10.36
C GLY A 137 -6.51 -5.55 -11.46
N SER A 138 -5.51 -5.04 -12.18
CA SER A 138 -4.83 -5.77 -13.26
C SER A 138 -3.32 -5.61 -13.25
N ARG A 139 -2.83 -4.45 -12.81
CA ARG A 139 -1.40 -4.14 -12.75
C ARG A 139 -1.11 -3.11 -11.66
N TRP A 140 0.16 -3.03 -11.29
CA TRP A 140 0.66 -1.92 -10.49
C TRP A 140 0.71 -0.66 -11.34
N THR A 141 0.16 0.43 -10.80
CA THR A 141 0.09 1.73 -11.46
C THR A 141 0.65 2.80 -10.55
N GLN A 142 1.40 3.74 -11.13
CA GLN A 142 1.93 4.90 -10.42
C GLN A 142 0.88 6.02 -10.38
N ARG A 143 0.78 6.68 -9.23
CA ARG A 143 0.01 7.92 -9.04
C ARG A 143 0.74 8.89 -8.11
N TRP A 144 0.24 10.12 -8.07
CA TRP A 144 0.76 11.20 -7.25
C TRP A 144 -0.23 11.57 -6.15
N ARG A 145 0.26 11.83 -4.95
CA ARG A 145 -0.56 12.34 -3.84
C ARG A 145 0.20 13.39 -3.05
N TRP A 146 -0.55 14.29 -2.44
CA TRP A 146 -0.04 15.43 -1.70
C TRP A 146 0.71 15.01 -0.43
N LEU A 147 1.73 15.78 -0.08
CA LEU A 147 2.45 15.69 1.18
C LEU A 147 1.96 16.70 2.23
N ASP A 148 1.40 17.82 1.78
CA ASP A 148 0.87 18.88 2.62
C ASP A 148 -0.45 18.50 3.32
N SER A 149 -1.07 19.48 3.99
CA SER A 149 -2.39 19.34 4.65
C SER A 149 -3.53 18.82 3.77
N ARG A 150 -3.35 18.72 2.45
CA ARG A 150 -4.34 18.13 1.52
C ARG A 150 -4.16 16.63 1.35
N GLY A 151 -3.06 16.07 1.88
CA GLY A 151 -2.65 14.69 1.71
C GLY A 151 -2.68 13.91 3.02
N HIS A 152 -3.81 13.27 3.30
CA HIS A 152 -3.95 12.36 4.42
C HIS A 152 -3.64 10.93 3.99
N TRP A 153 -2.83 10.21 4.76
CA TRP A 153 -2.33 8.87 4.48
C TRP A 153 -2.77 7.93 5.59
N GLY A 154 -3.60 6.94 5.24
CA GLY A 154 -4.18 6.00 6.20
C GLY A 154 -3.38 4.70 6.37
N ASN A 155 -3.99 3.76 7.10
CA ASN A 155 -3.45 2.42 7.42
C ASN A 155 -2.99 1.58 6.22
N SER A 156 -3.57 1.79 5.03
CA SER A 156 -3.22 1.07 3.81
C SER A 156 -1.91 1.56 3.19
N VAL A 157 -1.25 2.55 3.80
CA VAL A 157 -0.03 3.16 3.27
C VAL A 157 1.19 2.44 3.81
N ARG A 158 2.11 2.10 2.91
CA ARG A 158 3.42 1.54 3.24
C ARG A 158 4.49 2.33 2.52
N VAL A 159 5.56 2.69 3.21
CA VAL A 159 6.73 3.30 2.57
C VAL A 159 7.72 2.21 2.19
N LEU A 160 8.14 2.26 0.93
CA LEU A 160 9.04 1.28 0.34
C LEU A 160 10.49 1.62 0.70
N ARG A 161 11.23 0.61 1.15
CA ARG A 161 12.67 0.66 1.46
C ARG A 161 13.40 -0.44 0.70
N SER A 162 14.63 -0.14 0.34
CA SER A 162 15.52 -1.09 -0.34
C SER A 162 16.28 -1.90 0.71
N LYS A 163 16.54 -3.16 0.39
CA LYS A 163 17.15 -4.14 1.29
C LYS A 163 18.47 -4.67 0.74
#